data_AF-A0A2V2A9R9-F1
#
_entry.id   AF-A0A2V2A9R9-F1
#
_cell.length_a   1.000
_cell.length_b   1.000
_cell.length_c   1.000
_cell.angle_alpha   90.00
_cell.angle_beta   90.00
_cell.angle_gamma   90.00
#
_symmetry.space_group_name_H-M   'P 1'
#
loop_
_entity.id
_entity.type
_entity.pdbx_description
1 polymer ?
#
loop_
_entity_poly.entity_id
_entity_poly.type
_entity_poly.pdbx_seq_one_letter_code
_entity_poly.pdbx_strand_id
1 'polypeptide(L)'
;MAMDFSQKIFTTLDKLDSVFQRHNQPGINQSALNQVRSLCIDMKGHDDYITDKASRITRLAIIYYSARKYLKHSGGHESLMTEMGYQLPNVIRSQVFHLISLSTHPKYD
;
A
#
# COMPACT_ATOMS: atom_id res chain seq x y z
N MET A 1 5.73 19.30 9.30
CA MET A 1 6.34 18.69 8.09
C MET A 1 6.47 17.16 8.17
N ALA A 2 7.26 16.56 9.08
CA ALA A 2 7.36 15.09 9.18
C ALA A 2 6.12 14.41 9.81
N MET A 3 5.51 15.05 10.81
CA MET A 3 4.26 14.57 11.42
C MET A 3 3.08 14.61 10.43
N ASP A 4 2.94 15.68 9.64
CA ASP A 4 1.85 15.82 8.67
C ASP A 4 1.93 14.75 7.57
N PHE A 5 3.14 14.46 7.09
CA PHE A 5 3.37 13.39 6.12
C PHE A 5 3.05 12.01 6.71
N SER A 6 3.53 11.71 7.91
CA SER A 6 3.30 10.42 8.56
C SER A 6 1.81 10.17 8.79
N GLN A 7 1.09 11.18 9.29
CA GLN A 7 -0.35 11.12 9.49
C GLN A 7 -1.10 10.90 8.17
N LYS A 8 -0.66 11.56 7.08
CA LYS A 8 -1.22 11.37 5.74
C LYS A 8 -1.03 9.92 5.27
N ILE A 9 0.14 9.33 5.48
CA ILE A 9 0.37 7.93 5.09
C ILE A 9 -0.51 6.99 5.90
N PHE A 10 -0.57 7.11 7.23
CA PHE A 10 -1.42 6.23 8.04
C PHE A 10 -2.88 6.31 7.61
N THR A 11 -3.39 7.52 7.43
CA THR A 11 -4.76 7.74 6.93
C THR A 11 -4.97 7.10 5.55
N THR A 12 -3.96 7.16 4.68
CA THR A 12 -4.02 6.55 3.34
C THR A 12 -4.02 5.02 3.41
N LEU A 13 -3.25 4.44 4.33
CA LEU A 13 -3.22 2.99 4.56
C LEU A 13 -4.54 2.46 5.13
N ASP A 14 -5.20 3.21 6.00
CA ASP A 14 -6.50 2.81 6.56
C ASP A 14 -7.62 2.90 5.50
N LYS A 15 -7.56 3.91 4.63
CA LYS A 15 -8.42 3.98 3.44
C LYS A 15 -8.16 2.81 2.50
N LEU A 16 -6.91 2.42 2.31
CA LEU A 16 -6.53 1.30 1.46
C LEU A 16 -7.09 -0.03 2.01
N ASP A 17 -6.96 -0.26 3.32
CA ASP A 17 -7.58 -1.40 3.99
C ASP A 17 -9.11 -1.43 3.80
N SER A 18 -9.76 -0.27 3.97
CA SER A 18 -11.21 -0.14 3.73
C SER A 18 -11.62 -0.50 2.30
N VAL A 19 -10.82 -0.11 1.29
CA VAL A 19 -11.05 -0.47 -0.12
C VAL A 19 -10.93 -1.98 -0.31
N PHE A 20 -9.91 -2.62 0.27
CA PHE A 20 -9.71 -4.06 0.15
C PHE A 20 -10.79 -4.87 0.88
N GLN A 21 -11.22 -4.44 2.06
CA GLN A 21 -12.33 -5.08 2.78
C GLN A 21 -13.64 -4.99 1.98
N ARG A 22 -13.92 -3.84 1.36
CA ARG A 22 -15.10 -3.64 0.52
C ARG A 22 -15.04 -4.42 -0.79
N HIS A 23 -13.85 -4.56 -1.37
CA HIS A 23 -13.63 -5.18 -2.68
C HIS A 23 -12.69 -6.39 -2.57
N ASN A 24 -13.06 -7.33 -1.70
CA ASN A 24 -12.24 -8.50 -1.37
C ASN A 24 -12.34 -9.65 -2.39
N GLN A 25 -13.18 -9.53 -3.42
CA GLN A 25 -13.32 -10.57 -4.45
C GLN A 25 -12.39 -10.31 -5.64
N PRO A 26 -11.67 -11.33 -6.14
CA PRO A 26 -10.86 -11.20 -7.35
C PRO A 26 -11.77 -11.08 -8.59
N GLY A 27 -11.31 -10.36 -9.60
CA GLY A 27 -12.07 -10.15 -10.84
C GLY A 27 -12.10 -8.69 -11.29
N ILE A 28 -12.75 -8.43 -12.42
CA ILE A 28 -12.73 -7.10 -13.04
C ILE A 28 -13.42 -6.09 -12.11
N ASN A 29 -12.63 -5.16 -11.55
CA ASN A 29 -13.15 -4.05 -10.76
C ASN A 29 -12.31 -2.80 -10.98
N GLN A 30 -12.65 -2.04 -12.02
CA GLN A 30 -11.91 -0.84 -12.38
C GLN A 30 -12.04 0.28 -11.33
N SER A 31 -13.17 0.33 -10.62
CA SER A 31 -13.40 1.30 -9.54
C SER A 31 -12.44 1.07 -8.38
N ALA A 32 -12.33 -0.17 -7.88
CA ALA A 32 -11.39 -0.53 -6.83
C ALA A 32 -9.93 -0.29 -7.28
N LEU A 33 -9.59 -0.67 -8.50
CA LEU A 33 -8.24 -0.45 -9.04
C LEU A 33 -7.88 1.05 -9.11
N ASN A 34 -8.81 1.90 -9.53
CA ASN A 34 -8.59 3.35 -9.58
C ASN A 34 -8.42 3.95 -8.18
N GLN A 35 -9.23 3.50 -7.21
CA GLN A 35 -9.09 3.93 -5.80
C GLN A 35 -7.73 3.54 -5.23
N VAL A 36 -7.31 2.27 -5.42
CA VAL A 36 -5.99 1.79 -4.97
C VAL A 36 -4.86 2.60 -5.60
N ARG A 37 -4.93 2.87 -6.92
CA ARG A 37 -3.93 3.68 -7.63
C ARG A 37 -3.83 5.09 -7.06
N SER A 38 -4.97 5.76 -6.85
CA SER A 38 -5.01 7.11 -6.28
C SER A 38 -4.34 7.14 -4.91
N LEU A 39 -4.73 6.23 -4.02
CA LEU A 39 -4.15 6.12 -2.67
C LEU A 39 -2.65 5.80 -2.72
N CYS A 40 -2.21 4.93 -3.63
CA CYS A 40 -0.79 4.62 -3.80
C CYS A 40 0.02 5.79 -4.37
N ILE A 41 -0.58 6.69 -5.15
CA ILE A 41 0.07 7.92 -5.61
C ILE A 41 0.23 8.90 -4.44
N ASP A 42 -0.78 9.04 -3.59
CA ASP A 42 -0.77 9.96 -2.44
C ASP A 42 0.33 9.69 -1.41
N MET A 43 0.83 8.44 -1.36
CA MET A 43 1.93 8.00 -0.48
C MET A 43 3.33 8.26 -1.06
N LYS A 44 3.46 8.60 -2.35
CA LYS A 44 4.77 8.78 -3.00
C LYS A 44 5.36 10.16 -2.70
N GLY A 45 6.69 10.27 -2.82
CA GLY A 45 7.39 11.56 -2.95
C GLY A 45 8.24 12.00 -1.75
N HIS A 46 8.23 11.26 -0.65
CA HIS A 46 9.05 11.59 0.53
C HIS A 46 10.10 10.54 0.90
N ASP A 47 9.84 9.27 0.56
CA ASP A 47 10.73 8.16 0.85
C ASP A 47 10.64 7.15 -0.32
N ASP A 48 11.81 6.77 -0.85
CA ASP A 48 11.92 5.89 -2.02
C ASP A 48 11.45 4.48 -1.70
N TYR A 49 11.66 4.02 -0.47
CA TYR A 49 11.25 2.70 -0.02
C TYR A 49 9.72 2.60 0.06
N ILE A 50 9.06 3.60 0.63
CA ILE A 50 7.60 3.73 0.64
C ILE A 50 7.07 3.80 -0.81
N THR A 51 7.73 4.58 -1.66
CA THR A 51 7.35 4.73 -3.07
C THR A 51 7.41 3.41 -3.85
N ASP A 52 8.44 2.60 -3.62
CA ASP A 52 8.57 1.26 -4.19
C ASP A 52 7.44 0.33 -3.70
N LYS A 53 7.17 0.31 -2.39
CA LYS A 53 6.14 -0.56 -1.79
C LYS A 53 4.74 -0.17 -2.26
N ALA A 54 4.42 1.12 -2.32
CA ALA A 54 3.16 1.61 -2.89
C ALA A 54 3.00 1.25 -4.38
N SER A 55 4.10 1.31 -5.14
CA SER A 55 4.11 0.89 -6.55
C SER A 55 3.88 -0.62 -6.69
N ARG A 56 4.44 -1.42 -5.78
CA ARG A 56 4.21 -2.88 -5.73
C ARG A 56 2.75 -3.21 -5.42
N ILE A 57 2.12 -2.54 -4.44
CA ILE A 57 0.68 -2.67 -4.16
C ILE A 57 -0.13 -2.42 -5.43
N THR A 58 0.17 -1.33 -6.16
CA THR A 58 -0.52 -1.01 -7.41
C THR A 58 -0.38 -2.13 -8.45
N ARG A 59 0.81 -2.71 -8.62
CA ARG A 59 1.03 -3.82 -9.57
C ARG A 59 0.23 -5.06 -9.20
N LEU A 60 0.20 -5.42 -7.91
CA LEU A 60 -0.57 -6.57 -7.43
C LEU A 60 -2.08 -6.34 -7.60
N ALA A 61 -2.57 -5.14 -7.30
CA ALA A 61 -3.97 -4.78 -7.51
C ALA A 61 -4.38 -4.84 -8.99
N ILE A 62 -3.48 -4.50 -9.92
CA ILE A 62 -3.73 -4.68 -11.37
C ILE A 62 -3.94 -6.15 -11.71
N ILE A 63 -3.21 -7.07 -11.09
CA ILE A 63 -3.36 -8.51 -11.31
C ILE A 63 -4.68 -8.99 -10.68
N TYR A 64 -4.91 -8.63 -9.42
CA TYR A 64 -6.08 -9.04 -8.64
C TYR A 64 -7.40 -8.59 -9.28
N TYR A 65 -7.47 -7.32 -9.71
CA TYR A 65 -8.68 -6.74 -10.29
C TYR A 65 -8.78 -6.89 -11.82
N SER A 66 -8.01 -7.82 -12.41
CA SER A 66 -8.08 -8.10 -13.85
C SER A 66 -8.80 -9.41 -14.14
N ALA A 67 -9.26 -9.55 -15.38
CA ALA A 67 -9.89 -10.77 -15.85
C ALA A 67 -8.89 -11.94 -15.80
N ARG A 68 -9.10 -12.87 -14.86
CA ARG A 68 -8.43 -14.17 -14.77
C ARG A 68 -6.90 -14.14 -14.62
N LYS A 69 -6.21 -12.99 -14.56
CA LYS A 69 -4.74 -12.97 -14.39
C LYS A 69 -4.31 -13.44 -13.01
N TYR A 70 -5.14 -13.25 -11.98
CA TYR A 70 -4.91 -13.78 -10.64
C TYR A 70 -4.80 -15.32 -10.61
N LEU A 71 -5.42 -16.03 -11.57
CA LEU A 71 -5.32 -17.49 -11.70
C LEU A 71 -3.93 -17.95 -12.15
N LYS A 72 -3.16 -17.08 -12.80
CA LYS A 72 -1.80 -17.37 -13.28
C LYS A 72 -0.73 -16.95 -12.27
N HIS A 73 -1.11 -16.34 -11.15
CA HIS A 73 -0.19 -15.93 -10.11
C HIS A 73 0.14 -17.11 -9.19
N SER A 74 1.42 -17.30 -8.87
CA SER A 74 1.84 -18.33 -7.91
C SER A 74 1.24 -18.02 -6.53
N GLY A 75 0.62 -19.01 -5.89
CA GLY A 75 -0.14 -18.78 -4.65
C GLY A 75 -1.54 -18.19 -4.84
N GLY A 76 -1.98 -17.97 -6.08
CA GLY A 76 -3.35 -17.56 -6.40
C GLY A 76 -3.74 -16.17 -5.91
N HIS A 77 -5.05 -15.91 -5.85
CA HIS A 77 -5.60 -14.62 -5.47
C HIS A 77 -5.45 -14.32 -3.97
N GLU A 78 -5.48 -15.34 -3.11
CA GLU A 78 -5.27 -15.18 -1.67
C GLU A 78 -3.88 -14.62 -1.38
N SER A 79 -2.83 -15.18 -1.99
CA SER A 79 -1.46 -14.68 -1.84
C SER A 79 -1.33 -13.23 -2.29
N LEU A 80 -1.98 -12.85 -3.41
CA LEU A 80 -2.02 -11.46 -3.87
C LEU A 80 -2.65 -10.54 -2.84
N MET A 81 -3.81 -10.94 -2.27
CA MET A 81 -4.53 -10.15 -1.27
C MET A 81 -3.74 -10.05 0.03
N THR A 82 -3.15 -11.14 0.52
CA THR A 82 -2.28 -11.12 1.71
C THR A 82 -1.12 -10.16 1.52
N GLU A 83 -0.47 -10.19 0.36
CA GLU A 83 0.67 -9.33 0.10
C GLU A 83 0.27 -7.85 -0.02
N MET A 84 -0.71 -7.53 -0.88
CA MET A 84 -1.10 -6.15 -1.15
C MET A 84 -1.95 -5.50 -0.05
N GLY A 85 -2.74 -6.31 0.68
CA GLY A 85 -3.67 -5.86 1.71
C GLY A 85 -3.12 -5.89 3.14
N TYR A 86 -2.07 -6.69 3.40
CA TYR A 86 -1.53 -6.83 4.75
C TYR A 86 -0.02 -6.63 4.82
N GLN A 87 0.77 -7.42 4.08
CA GLN A 87 2.23 -7.41 4.21
C GLN A 87 2.84 -6.06 3.80
N LEU A 88 2.53 -5.57 2.60
CA LEU A 88 3.07 -4.30 2.10
C LEU A 88 2.60 -3.10 2.91
N PRO A 89 1.32 -2.96 3.29
CA PRO A 89 0.89 -1.92 4.23
C PRO A 89 1.65 -1.92 5.55
N ASN A 90 1.90 -3.09 6.16
CA ASN A 90 2.64 -3.18 7.41
C ASN A 90 4.11 -2.77 7.25
N VAL A 91 4.75 -3.17 6.15
CA VAL A 91 6.11 -2.71 5.81
C VAL A 91 6.16 -1.19 5.69
N ILE A 92 5.17 -0.57 5.05
CA ILE A 92 5.07 0.90 4.96
C ILE A 92 4.89 1.52 6.35
N ARG A 93 4.01 0.97 7.20
CA ARG A 93 3.83 1.47 8.59
C ARG A 93 5.15 1.42 9.37
N SER A 94 5.87 0.31 9.29
CA SER A 94 7.18 0.16 9.97
C SER A 94 8.20 1.19 9.48
N GLN A 95 8.26 1.46 8.18
CA GLN A 95 9.14 2.50 7.64
C GLN A 95 8.76 3.88 8.14
N VAL A 96 7.47 4.22 8.18
CA VAL A 96 7.01 5.52 8.72
C VAL A 96 7.40 5.65 10.19
N PHE A 97 7.17 4.62 11.02
CA PHE A 97 7.62 4.64 12.42
C PHE A 97 9.12 4.84 12.57
N HIS A 98 9.92 4.18 11.72
CA HIS A 98 11.36 4.36 11.70
C HIS A 98 11.75 5.81 11.38
N LEU A 99 11.17 6.40 10.32
CA LEU A 99 11.42 7.79 9.94
C LEU A 99 11.02 8.79 11.04
N ILE A 100 9.89 8.57 11.71
CA ILE A 100 9.47 9.37 12.87
C ILE A 100 10.56 9.29 13.96
N SER A 101 11.01 8.08 14.32
CA SER A 101 11.98 7.89 15.39
C SER A 101 13.32 8.61 15.13
N LEU A 102 13.76 8.63 13.87
CA LEU A 102 14.96 9.36 13.46
C LEU A 102 14.78 10.88 13.56
N SER A 103 13.57 11.38 13.29
CA SER A 103 13.26 12.80 13.37
C SER A 103 13.09 13.32 14.81
N THR A 104 12.69 12.46 15.75
CA THR A 104 12.48 12.81 17.17
C THR A 104 13.75 12.65 18.02
N HIS A 105 14.69 11.85 17.56
CA HIS A 105 16.01 11.68 18.18
C HIS A 105 17.12 11.89 17.13
N PRO A 106 17.35 13.15 16.70
CA PRO A 106 18.58 13.44 15.98
C PRO A 106 19.71 13.08 16.94
N LYS A 107 20.56 12.13 16.56
CA LYS A 107 21.74 11.79 17.34
C LYS A 107 22.48 13.09 17.65
N TYR A 108 22.77 13.30 18.94
CA TYR A 108 23.71 14.32 19.40
C TYR A 108 25.04 14.07 18.68
N ASP A 109 25.41 14.97 17.77
CA ASP A 109 26.81 15.25 17.44
C ASP A 109 27.37 16.23 18.47
#